data_AF-V2QCR7-F1
#
_entry.id   AF-V2QCR7-F1
#
_cell.length_a   1.000
_cell.length_b   1.000
_cell.length_c   1.000
_cell.angle_alpha   90.00
_cell.angle_beta   90.00
_cell.angle_gamma   90.00
#
_symmetry.space_group_name_H-M   'P 1'
#
loop_
_entity.id
_entity.type
_entity.pdbx_description
1 polymer ?
#
loop_
_entity_poly.entity_id
_entity_poly.type
_entity_poly.pdbx_seq_one_letter_code
_entity_poly.pdbx_strand_id
1 'polypeptide(L)'
;MKQLFITAAAFMLAVTFVYAVDSTKPTYHTSDWEIKHGQAAKANDTECFTCHEERVECISCHEDTPPRNHTSSFVNRTHGIQARWNKTYCQTCHRQDYCDSCHENSFPLSHTRSGFGDISAAGFHCQTSCQLPTSNWNSTPAQNCIVCHKTRPVTTKSGIPHPQSDADMYK
;
A
#
# COMPACT_ATOMS: atom_id res chain seq x y z
N MET A 1 -63.72 -30.05 59.25
CA MET A 1 -62.83 -28.88 59.12
C MET A 1 -61.46 -29.36 58.66
N LYS A 2 -60.97 -28.82 57.53
CA LYS A 2 -59.57 -28.68 57.05
C LYS A 2 -58.64 -29.93 57.16
N GLN A 3 -58.47 -30.69 56.08
CA GLN A 3 -57.38 -30.59 55.08
C GLN A 3 -55.95 -30.69 55.67
N LEU A 4 -55.26 -31.80 55.39
CA LEU A 4 -53.80 -31.87 55.34
C LEU A 4 -53.39 -32.57 54.04
N PHE A 5 -53.01 -31.79 53.03
CA PHE A 5 -52.35 -32.26 51.83
C PHE A 5 -50.84 -32.05 52.02
N ILE A 6 -50.09 -33.15 52.12
CA ILE A 6 -48.62 -33.12 52.17
C ILE A 6 -48.13 -33.12 50.73
N THR A 7 -47.81 -31.95 50.18
CA THR A 7 -47.15 -31.83 48.87
C THR A 7 -45.66 -32.07 49.03
N ALA A 8 -45.18 -33.24 48.63
CA ALA A 8 -43.75 -33.50 48.48
C ALA A 8 -43.25 -32.75 47.23
N ALA A 9 -42.53 -31.65 47.43
CA ALA A 9 -41.87 -30.94 46.36
C ALA A 9 -40.60 -31.70 45.96
N ALA A 10 -40.66 -32.43 44.84
CA ALA A 10 -39.49 -33.04 44.22
C ALA A 10 -38.65 -31.92 43.56
N PHE A 11 -37.58 -31.52 44.24
CA PHE A 11 -36.60 -30.58 43.69
C PHE A 11 -35.74 -31.34 42.67
N MET A 12 -36.13 -31.30 41.40
CA MET A 12 -35.29 -31.74 40.28
C MET A 12 -34.07 -30.81 40.21
N LEU A 13 -32.95 -31.21 40.82
CA LEU A 13 -31.65 -30.61 40.53
C LEU A 13 -31.32 -30.94 39.07
N ALA A 14 -31.57 -29.99 38.17
CA ALA A 14 -31.03 -30.03 36.83
C ALA A 14 -29.51 -29.83 36.93
N VAL A 15 -28.76 -30.93 36.95
CA VAL A 15 -27.30 -30.90 36.84
C VAL A 15 -26.98 -30.51 35.40
N THR A 16 -26.78 -29.22 35.14
CA THR A 16 -26.24 -28.77 33.86
C THR A 16 -24.78 -29.18 33.79
N PHE A 17 -24.47 -30.23 33.03
CA PHE A 17 -23.10 -30.56 32.66
C PHE A 17 -22.57 -29.45 31.75
N VAL A 18 -21.66 -28.63 32.28
CA VAL A 18 -20.88 -27.69 31.46
C VAL A 18 -19.77 -28.51 30.82
N TYR A 19 -19.97 -28.92 29.57
CA TYR A 19 -18.90 -29.48 28.76
C TYR A 19 -18.00 -28.32 28.33
N ALA A 20 -16.71 -28.39 28.67
CA ALA A 20 -15.72 -27.53 28.07
C ALA A 20 -15.70 -27.86 26.57
N VAL A 21 -16.20 -26.96 25.73
CA VAL A 21 -16.07 -27.09 24.29
C VAL A 21 -14.60 -26.83 23.98
N ASP A 22 -13.88 -27.87 23.57
CA ASP A 22 -12.53 -27.70 23.04
C ASP A 22 -12.56 -26.67 21.92
N SER A 23 -11.52 -25.83 21.89
CA SER A 23 -11.40 -24.77 20.89
C SER A 23 -11.61 -25.35 19.48
N THR A 24 -12.62 -24.85 18.75
CA THR A 24 -12.87 -25.21 17.34
C THR A 24 -11.79 -24.68 16.39
N LYS A 25 -10.77 -24.01 16.94
CA LYS A 25 -9.64 -23.41 16.25
C LYS A 25 -8.78 -24.50 15.57
N PRO A 26 -8.68 -24.50 14.24
CA PRO A 26 -7.83 -25.45 13.54
C PRO A 26 -6.35 -25.34 13.92
N THR A 27 -5.61 -26.44 13.80
CA THR A 27 -4.19 -26.57 14.19
C THR A 27 -3.23 -25.62 13.46
N TYR A 28 -3.64 -25.08 12.31
CA TYR A 28 -2.87 -24.10 11.54
C TYR A 28 -3.01 -22.65 12.01
N HIS A 29 -3.83 -22.38 13.04
CA HIS A 29 -3.89 -21.06 13.68
C HIS A 29 -2.84 -20.93 14.79
N THR A 30 -1.59 -21.04 14.40
CA THR A 30 -0.42 -20.95 15.27
C THR A 30 -0.01 -19.49 15.51
N SER A 31 0.98 -19.25 16.39
CA SER A 31 1.48 -17.91 16.71
C SER A 31 2.09 -17.17 15.52
N ASP A 32 2.41 -17.88 14.44
CA ASP A 32 2.93 -17.33 13.18
C ASP A 32 1.86 -17.22 12.08
N TRP A 33 0.57 -17.27 12.46
CA TRP A 33 -0.58 -17.13 11.57
C TRP A 33 -0.44 -15.92 10.64
N GLU A 34 -0.10 -14.74 11.18
CA GLU A 34 0.09 -13.49 10.42
C GLU A 34 1.09 -13.65 9.27
N ILE A 35 2.04 -14.57 9.40
CA ILE A 35 3.08 -14.80 8.39
C ILE A 35 2.66 -15.87 7.37
N LYS A 36 1.84 -16.84 7.76
CA LYS A 36 1.55 -18.04 6.96
C LYS A 36 0.21 -18.01 6.23
N HIS A 37 -0.80 -17.37 6.81
CA HIS A 37 -2.17 -17.45 6.27
C HIS A 37 -2.29 -16.95 4.84
N GLY A 38 -1.49 -15.94 4.45
CA GLY A 38 -1.57 -15.37 3.10
C GLY A 38 -1.32 -16.39 1.98
N GLN A 39 -0.50 -17.42 2.20
CA GLN A 39 -0.32 -18.49 1.21
C GLN A 39 -1.53 -19.43 1.17
N ALA A 40 -2.10 -19.74 2.33
CA ALA A 40 -3.30 -20.57 2.43
C ALA A 40 -4.51 -19.86 1.79
N ALA A 41 -4.75 -18.59 2.12
CA ALA A 41 -5.81 -17.78 1.54
C ALA A 41 -5.65 -17.61 0.01
N LYS A 42 -4.41 -17.48 -0.48
CA LYS A 42 -4.16 -17.44 -1.93
C LYS A 42 -4.45 -18.77 -2.62
N ALA A 43 -4.22 -19.89 -1.94
CA ALA A 43 -4.50 -21.21 -2.49
C ALA A 43 -6.01 -21.50 -2.51
N ASN A 44 -6.70 -21.20 -1.40
CA ASN A 44 -8.14 -21.37 -1.26
C ASN A 44 -8.69 -20.54 -0.07
N ASP A 45 -9.23 -19.35 -0.35
CA ASP A 45 -9.84 -18.50 0.68
C ASP A 45 -11.21 -19.03 1.15
N THR A 46 -11.89 -19.85 0.33
CA THR A 46 -13.20 -20.43 0.67
C THR A 46 -13.15 -21.33 1.91
N GLU A 47 -12.01 -21.95 2.19
CA GLU A 47 -11.82 -22.73 3.42
C GLU A 47 -12.00 -21.89 4.68
N CYS A 48 -11.54 -20.64 4.66
CA CYS A 48 -11.68 -19.72 5.79
C CYS A 48 -13.16 -19.42 6.07
N PHE A 49 -13.96 -19.27 5.02
CA PHE A 49 -15.39 -18.96 5.11
C PHE A 49 -16.26 -20.12 5.64
N THR A 50 -15.67 -21.29 5.92
CA THR A 50 -16.36 -22.37 6.65
C THR A 50 -16.68 -21.97 8.09
N CYS A 51 -15.84 -21.12 8.69
CA CYS A 51 -16.00 -20.64 10.07
C CYS A 51 -16.04 -19.10 10.17
N HIS A 52 -15.38 -18.39 9.25
CA HIS A 52 -15.31 -16.92 9.22
C HIS A 52 -16.33 -16.37 8.23
N GLU A 53 -17.51 -15.99 8.72
CA GLU A 53 -18.65 -15.67 7.86
C GLU A 53 -18.55 -14.29 7.19
N GLU A 54 -17.78 -13.37 7.77
CA GLU A 54 -17.76 -11.98 7.35
C GLU A 54 -16.42 -11.58 6.73
N ARG A 55 -16.46 -11.07 5.49
CA ARG A 55 -15.26 -10.51 4.82
C ARG A 55 -14.62 -9.36 5.61
N VAL A 56 -15.37 -8.69 6.48
CA VAL A 56 -14.86 -7.60 7.33
C VAL A 56 -13.74 -8.07 8.25
N GLU A 57 -13.72 -9.34 8.64
CA GLU A 57 -12.65 -9.92 9.47
C GLU A 57 -11.31 -9.93 8.73
N CYS A 58 -11.31 -10.21 7.42
CA CYS A 58 -10.11 -10.08 6.59
C CYS A 58 -9.71 -8.61 6.41
N ILE A 59 -10.71 -7.77 6.09
CA ILE A 59 -10.51 -6.37 5.73
C ILE A 59 -9.95 -5.58 6.92
N SER A 60 -10.50 -5.75 8.12
CA SER A 60 -10.08 -5.03 9.32
C SER A 60 -8.57 -5.11 9.57
N CYS A 61 -7.98 -6.29 9.43
CA CYS A 61 -6.54 -6.46 9.58
C CYS A 61 -5.77 -5.97 8.35
N HIS A 62 -6.25 -6.26 7.13
CA HIS A 62 -5.55 -5.90 5.90
C HIS A 62 -5.61 -4.40 5.53
N GLU A 63 -6.57 -3.66 6.07
CA GLU A 63 -6.62 -2.19 5.97
C GLU A 63 -5.55 -1.54 6.86
N ASP A 64 -5.32 -2.08 8.05
CA ASP A 64 -4.35 -1.55 9.02
C ASP A 64 -2.94 -2.15 8.86
N THR A 65 -2.80 -3.26 8.13
CA THR A 65 -1.52 -3.95 7.96
C THR A 65 -0.91 -3.64 6.60
N PRO A 66 0.21 -2.89 6.55
CA PRO A 66 0.88 -2.61 5.30
C PRO A 66 1.49 -3.90 4.70
N PRO A 67 1.49 -4.04 3.36
CA PRO A 67 2.19 -5.13 2.70
C PRO A 67 3.66 -5.19 3.11
N ARG A 68 4.24 -6.39 3.22
CA ARG A 68 5.62 -6.61 3.71
C ARG A 68 6.72 -5.85 2.99
N ASN A 69 6.47 -5.43 1.76
CA ASN A 69 7.41 -4.63 1.00
C ASN A 69 7.46 -3.16 1.44
N HIS A 70 6.54 -2.68 2.30
CA HIS A 70 6.47 -1.30 2.81
C HIS A 70 7.64 -0.97 3.75
N THR A 71 8.82 -0.89 3.16
CA THR A 71 10.09 -0.57 3.80
C THR A 71 10.57 0.78 3.30
N SER A 72 11.45 1.43 4.04
CA SER A 72 12.12 2.66 3.57
C SER A 72 12.84 2.45 2.24
N SER A 73 13.40 1.26 2.01
CA SER A 73 14.03 0.90 0.75
C SER A 73 13.02 0.85 -0.40
N PHE A 74 11.83 0.30 -0.17
CA PHE A 74 10.77 0.28 -1.18
C PHE A 74 10.33 1.69 -1.57
N VAL A 75 9.98 2.50 -0.58
CA VAL A 75 9.56 3.90 -0.81
C VAL A 75 10.66 4.70 -1.48
N ASN A 76 11.94 4.51 -1.12
CA ASN A 76 12.99 5.34 -1.70
C ASN A 76 13.55 4.82 -3.02
N ARG A 77 13.40 3.53 -3.36
CA ARG A 77 14.14 2.92 -4.48
C ARG A 77 13.31 2.11 -5.46
N THR A 78 12.27 1.41 -5.03
CA THR A 78 11.62 0.39 -5.87
C THR A 78 10.12 0.57 -6.09
N HIS A 79 9.43 1.42 -5.32
CA HIS A 79 8.00 1.67 -5.51
C HIS A 79 7.70 2.20 -6.93
N GLY A 80 8.57 3.05 -7.48
CA GLY A 80 8.41 3.60 -8.82
C GLY A 80 8.48 2.52 -9.91
N ILE A 81 9.24 1.44 -9.71
CA ILE A 81 9.24 0.29 -10.63
C ILE A 81 7.88 -0.41 -10.54
N GLN A 82 7.42 -0.74 -9.33
CA GLN A 82 6.13 -1.41 -9.11
C GLN A 82 4.96 -0.59 -9.67
N ALA A 83 4.94 0.72 -9.42
CA ALA A 83 3.88 1.62 -9.88
C ALA A 83 3.81 1.71 -11.42
N ARG A 84 4.93 1.54 -12.12
CA ARG A 84 4.96 1.47 -13.60
C ARG A 84 4.34 0.18 -14.13
N TRP A 85 4.49 -0.93 -13.41
CA TRP A 85 3.92 -2.22 -13.80
C TRP A 85 2.43 -2.32 -13.46
N ASN A 86 2.06 -1.91 -12.23
CA ASN A 86 0.69 -2.02 -11.75
C ASN A 86 0.41 -0.96 -10.67
N LYS A 87 0.01 0.24 -11.10
CA LYS A 87 -0.42 1.31 -10.18
C LYS A 87 -1.68 0.95 -9.40
N THR A 88 -2.58 0.17 -9.99
CA THR A 88 -3.85 -0.24 -9.34
C THR A 88 -3.61 -1.04 -8.06
N TYR A 89 -2.51 -1.79 -7.97
CA TYR A 89 -2.11 -2.46 -6.73
C TYR A 89 -2.02 -1.49 -5.55
N CYS A 90 -1.38 -0.32 -5.76
CA CYS A 90 -1.27 0.73 -4.75
C CYS A 90 -2.62 1.37 -4.44
N GLN A 91 -3.48 1.49 -5.46
CA GLN A 91 -4.81 2.10 -5.34
C GLN A 91 -5.81 1.29 -4.51
N THR A 92 -5.46 0.06 -4.15
CA THR A 92 -6.21 -0.76 -3.17
C THR A 92 -6.34 -0.03 -1.83
N CYS A 93 -5.30 0.69 -1.41
CA CYS A 93 -5.25 1.37 -0.11
C CYS A 93 -4.96 2.87 -0.25
N HIS A 94 -4.16 3.27 -1.24
CA HIS A 94 -3.71 4.66 -1.41
C HIS A 94 -4.49 5.40 -2.48
N ARG A 95 -4.88 6.63 -2.19
CA ARG A 95 -5.50 7.54 -3.14
C ARG A 95 -4.44 8.34 -3.90
N GLN A 96 -4.87 9.08 -4.94
CA GLN A 96 -3.96 9.83 -5.81
C GLN A 96 -3.18 10.91 -5.04
N ASP A 97 -3.83 11.57 -4.09
CA ASP A 97 -3.25 12.54 -3.16
C ASP A 97 -2.06 11.99 -2.34
N TYR A 98 -2.04 10.69 -2.01
CA TYR A 98 -0.88 10.05 -1.37
C TYR A 98 0.34 9.97 -2.31
N CYS A 99 0.12 9.83 -3.61
CA CYS A 99 1.21 9.93 -4.58
C CYS A 99 1.71 11.37 -4.64
N ASP A 100 0.77 12.31 -4.71
CA ASP A 100 1.03 13.73 -4.90
C ASP A 100 1.78 14.34 -3.70
N SER A 101 1.47 13.90 -2.47
CA SER A 101 2.09 14.41 -1.23
C SER A 101 3.63 14.35 -1.25
N CYS A 102 4.20 13.36 -1.94
CA CYS A 102 5.64 13.28 -2.17
C CYS A 102 6.01 13.80 -3.56
N HIS A 103 5.30 13.40 -4.62
CA HIS A 103 5.69 13.69 -6.00
C HIS A 103 5.53 15.15 -6.43
N GLU A 104 4.78 15.97 -5.69
CA GLU A 104 4.74 17.43 -5.88
C GLU A 104 6.02 18.12 -5.40
N ASN A 105 6.63 17.61 -4.32
CA ASN A 105 7.72 18.28 -3.61
C ASN A 105 9.05 17.50 -3.61
N SER A 106 9.08 16.31 -4.20
CA SER A 106 10.25 15.41 -4.18
C SER A 106 10.76 15.17 -5.59
N PHE A 107 12.07 15.36 -5.76
CA PHE A 107 12.73 15.00 -7.02
C PHE A 107 12.91 13.48 -7.11
N PRO A 108 12.72 12.87 -8.29
CA PRO A 108 12.99 11.45 -8.46
C PRO A 108 14.50 11.18 -8.32
N LEU A 109 14.89 9.96 -7.98
CA LEU A 109 16.31 9.56 -7.84
C LEU A 109 17.18 9.85 -9.07
N SER A 110 16.58 10.00 -10.25
CA SER A 110 17.31 10.44 -11.44
C SER A 110 17.93 11.84 -11.26
N HIS A 111 17.33 12.70 -10.42
CA HIS A 111 17.76 14.06 -10.13
C HIS A 111 18.78 14.17 -8.99
N THR A 112 18.95 13.12 -8.21
CA THR A 112 19.88 13.12 -7.07
C THR A 112 21.28 12.64 -7.45
N ARG A 113 21.55 12.40 -8.74
CA ARG A 113 22.88 12.00 -9.22
C ARG A 113 23.82 13.21 -9.20
N SER A 114 25.05 13.02 -8.75
CA SER A 114 26.07 14.07 -8.79
C SER A 114 26.23 14.60 -10.23
N GLY A 115 26.22 15.92 -10.41
CA GLY A 115 26.26 16.57 -11.73
C GLY A 115 24.91 16.68 -12.46
N PHE A 116 23.80 16.26 -11.84
CA PHE A 116 22.48 16.47 -12.40
C PHE A 116 22.11 17.96 -12.36
N GLY A 117 21.99 18.60 -13.53
CA GLY A 117 21.69 20.04 -13.64
C GLY A 117 22.90 20.97 -13.66
N ASP A 118 24.12 20.46 -13.54
CA ASP A 118 25.34 21.27 -13.67
C ASP A 118 25.54 21.69 -15.13
N ILE A 119 25.45 22.99 -15.40
CA ILE A 119 25.65 23.57 -16.74
C ILE A 119 27.13 23.58 -17.16
N SER A 120 28.05 23.49 -16.19
CA SER A 120 29.51 23.49 -16.42
C SER A 120 30.02 22.07 -16.75
N ALA A 121 29.29 21.05 -16.31
CA ALA A 121 29.38 19.69 -16.80
C ALA A 121 28.33 19.49 -17.90
N ALA A 122 28.62 19.96 -19.13
CA ALA A 122 27.77 20.02 -20.33
C ALA A 122 27.09 18.69 -20.79
N GLY A 123 26.44 17.94 -19.92
CA GLY A 123 26.27 16.50 -20.09
C GLY A 123 24.88 15.94 -19.92
N PHE A 124 24.05 16.36 -18.95
CA PHE A 124 23.01 15.40 -18.51
C PHE A 124 21.61 15.92 -18.17
N HIS A 125 21.31 17.22 -18.25
CA HIS A 125 19.95 17.68 -17.90
C HIS A 125 19.30 18.66 -18.87
N CYS A 126 20.05 19.60 -19.47
CA CYS A 126 19.53 20.39 -20.58
C CYS A 126 20.59 20.44 -21.70
N GLN A 127 20.21 20.07 -22.93
CA GLN A 127 20.98 20.03 -24.19
C GLN A 127 21.50 18.68 -24.72
N THR A 128 21.50 17.57 -23.97
CA THR A 128 22.06 16.30 -24.48
C THR A 128 21.05 15.22 -24.85
N SER A 129 19.79 15.29 -24.39
CA SER A 129 18.80 14.23 -24.70
C SER A 129 17.33 14.64 -24.64
N CYS A 130 17.01 15.92 -24.42
CA CYS A 130 15.62 16.42 -24.45
C CYS A 130 15.27 16.95 -25.84
N GLN A 131 15.53 16.14 -26.88
CA GLN A 131 14.84 16.33 -28.15
C GLN A 131 13.44 15.75 -27.94
N LEU A 132 12.44 16.62 -27.84
CA LEU A 132 11.06 16.23 -28.06
C LEU A 132 10.94 15.93 -29.56
N PRO A 133 10.77 14.65 -29.94
CA PRO A 133 9.75 14.37 -30.92
C PRO A 133 8.86 13.20 -30.50
N THR A 134 7.61 13.30 -30.95
CA THR A 134 6.56 12.29 -30.98
C THR A 134 6.97 11.06 -31.79
N SER A 135 7.80 10.15 -31.26
CA SER A 135 8.03 8.86 -31.92
C SER A 135 8.20 7.65 -30.99
N ASN A 136 7.97 6.49 -31.61
CA ASN A 136 7.77 5.13 -31.11
C ASN A 136 8.78 4.61 -30.06
N TRP A 137 8.22 3.79 -29.17
CA TRP A 137 8.61 3.58 -27.79
C TRP A 137 9.42 2.30 -27.56
N ASN A 138 10.44 2.38 -26.69
CA ASN A 138 10.62 1.40 -25.60
C ASN A 138 11.80 1.65 -24.64
N SER A 139 12.71 2.62 -24.84
CA SER A 139 13.84 2.78 -23.91
C SER A 139 14.51 4.17 -23.84
N THR A 140 13.90 5.25 -24.34
CA THR A 140 14.57 6.57 -24.31
C THR A 140 14.41 7.24 -22.93
N PRO A 141 15.48 7.70 -22.27
CA PRO A 141 15.42 8.44 -21.00
C PRO A 141 14.42 9.60 -20.99
N ALA A 142 14.17 10.21 -22.15
CA ALA A 142 13.22 11.31 -22.35
C ALA A 142 11.74 10.97 -22.01
N GLN A 143 11.30 9.71 -22.14
CA GLN A 143 9.89 9.36 -21.89
C GLN A 143 9.49 9.48 -20.41
N ASN A 144 10.43 9.25 -19.50
CA ASN A 144 10.16 9.38 -18.07
C ASN A 144 10.21 10.85 -17.62
N CYS A 145 10.85 11.72 -18.42
CA CYS A 145 10.96 13.14 -18.11
C CYS A 145 9.64 13.86 -18.36
N ILE A 146 8.93 13.54 -19.45
CA ILE A 146 7.64 14.20 -19.81
C ILE A 146 6.49 13.86 -18.85
N VAL A 147 6.67 12.86 -17.98
CA VAL A 147 5.74 12.57 -16.88
C VAL A 147 5.63 13.76 -15.94
N CYS A 148 6.75 14.44 -15.67
CA CYS A 148 6.82 15.61 -14.79
C CYS A 148 7.04 16.92 -15.57
N HIS A 149 7.85 16.89 -16.65
CA HIS A 149 8.17 18.06 -17.47
C HIS A 149 7.35 18.09 -18.76
N LYS A 150 6.11 18.60 -18.67
CA LYS A 150 5.20 18.79 -19.82
C LYS A 150 5.70 19.86 -20.80
N THR A 151 6.50 20.80 -20.33
CA THR A 151 7.15 21.86 -21.12
C THR A 151 8.64 21.88 -20.82
N ARG A 152 9.45 22.41 -21.73
CA ARG A 152 10.89 22.58 -21.50
C ARG A 152 11.10 23.54 -20.30
N PRO A 153 11.76 23.11 -19.22
CA PRO A 153 12.11 24.00 -18.11
C PRO A 153 12.96 25.17 -18.61
N VAL A 154 12.62 26.39 -18.21
CA VAL A 154 13.43 27.58 -18.50
C VAL A 154 14.53 27.70 -17.46
N THR A 155 15.79 27.68 -17.88
CA THR A 155 16.92 27.98 -16.99
C THR A 155 16.96 29.49 -16.75
N THR A 156 16.89 29.91 -15.49
CA THR A 156 17.15 31.32 -15.14
C THR A 156 18.67 31.57 -15.17
N LYS A 157 19.07 32.85 -15.28
CA LYS A 157 20.49 33.29 -15.37
C LYS A 157 21.40 32.80 -14.24
N SER A 158 20.84 32.19 -13.19
CA SER A 158 21.57 31.66 -12.02
C SER A 158 21.83 30.15 -12.07
N GLY A 159 21.49 29.45 -13.15
CA GLY A 159 21.82 28.01 -13.29
C GLY A 159 21.03 27.07 -12.38
N ILE A 160 19.92 27.54 -11.79
CA ILE A 160 19.06 26.73 -10.92
C ILE A 160 17.92 26.11 -11.75
N PRO A 161 17.74 24.78 -11.74
CA PRO A 161 16.60 24.13 -12.41
C PRO A 161 15.35 24.14 -11.49
N HIS A 162 14.41 25.06 -11.78
CA HIS A 162 13.02 25.16 -11.29
C HIS A 162 12.72 25.40 -9.78
N PRO A 163 11.56 26.04 -9.49
CA PRO A 163 11.27 27.48 -9.64
C PRO A 163 11.87 28.32 -8.48
N GLN A 164 11.95 29.65 -8.67
CA GLN A 164 12.61 30.55 -7.70
C GLN A 164 11.82 30.80 -6.41
N SER A 165 10.56 30.35 -6.29
CA SER A 165 9.80 30.32 -5.03
C SER A 165 8.42 29.68 -5.23
N ASP A 166 7.78 29.28 -4.13
CA ASP A 166 6.44 28.66 -4.06
C ASP A 166 5.31 29.51 -4.68
N ALA A 167 5.54 30.79 -4.96
CA ALA A 167 4.55 31.72 -5.52
C ALA A 167 4.19 31.45 -7.00
N ASP A 168 5.02 30.69 -7.73
CA ASP A 168 4.85 30.42 -9.17
C ASP A 168 4.25 29.03 -9.48
N MET A 169 3.90 28.24 -8.46
CA MET A 169 3.46 26.84 -8.64
C MET A 169 1.94 26.65 -8.75
N TYR A 170 1.11 27.63 -8.31
CA TYR A 170 -0.36 27.50 -8.25
C TYR A 170 -1.14 28.57 -9.05
N LYS A 171 -0.68 28.86 -10.27
CA LYS A 171 -1.52 29.46 -11.34
C LYS A 171 -1.40 28.60 -12.59
#